data_AF-A0A938J1R8-F1
#
_entry.id   AF-A0A938J1R8-F1
#
_cell.length_a   1.000
_cell.length_b   1.000
_cell.length_c   1.000
_cell.angle_alpha   90.00
_cell.angle_beta   90.00
_cell.angle_gamma   90.00
#
_symmetry.space_group_name_H-M   'P 1'
#
loop_
_entity.id
_entity.type
_entity.pdbx_description
1 polymer ?
#
loop_
_entity_poly.entity_id
_entity_poly.type
_entity_poly.pdbx_seq_one_letter_code
_entity_poly.pdbx_strand_id
1 'polypeptide(L)'
;MTTAPATRPALHPWNDGFAWIPRRGPFRVLTPAQAEQFDRDGFVVVPDVFSPTEIAEVLNEIDEAEAAVEAMLRDVDDERLFIAEAG
;
A
#
# COMPACT_ATOMS: atom_id res chain seq x y z
N MET A 1 -5.39 -26.41 -26.99
CA MET A 1 -4.99 -24.99 -26.87
C MET A 1 -3.64 -24.96 -26.19
N THR A 2 -2.58 -24.62 -26.91
CA THR A 2 -1.22 -24.49 -26.36
C THR A 2 -1.02 -23.04 -25.95
N THR A 3 -0.94 -22.77 -24.65
CA THR A 3 -0.68 -21.45 -24.09
C THR A 3 0.74 -21.02 -24.47
N ALA A 4 0.89 -19.85 -25.10
CA ALA A 4 2.20 -19.26 -25.36
C ALA A 4 2.89 -18.88 -24.03
N PRO A 5 4.21 -19.05 -23.89
CA PRO A 5 4.92 -18.66 -22.68
C PRO A 5 4.84 -17.15 -22.49
N ALA A 6 4.51 -16.70 -21.27
CA ALA A 6 4.50 -15.28 -20.93
C ALA A 6 5.94 -14.74 -20.93
N THR A 7 6.22 -13.75 -21.77
CA THR A 7 7.51 -13.04 -21.77
C THR A 7 7.64 -12.23 -20.48
N ARG A 8 8.65 -12.52 -19.64
CA ARG A 8 8.96 -11.66 -18.49
C ARG A 8 9.47 -10.31 -18.98
N PRO A 9 9.07 -9.19 -18.36
CA PRO A 9 9.67 -7.88 -18.64
C PRO A 9 11.18 -7.92 -18.43
N ALA A 10 11.93 -7.23 -19.29
CA ALA A 10 13.35 -7.01 -19.06
C ALA A 10 13.54 -6.15 -17.80
N LEU A 11 14.58 -6.44 -17.01
CA LEU A 11 14.94 -5.62 -15.86
C LEU A 11 15.32 -4.21 -16.32
N HIS A 12 14.90 -3.22 -15.54
CA HIS A 12 15.31 -1.83 -15.77
C HIS A 12 16.83 -1.71 -15.54
N PRO A 13 17.57 -0.90 -16.33
CA PRO A 13 19.02 -0.71 -16.16
C PRO A 13 19.46 -0.22 -14.77
N TRP A 14 18.55 0.32 -13.96
CA TRP A 14 18.81 0.77 -12.59
C TRP A 14 18.59 -0.33 -11.53
N ASN A 15 18.19 -1.53 -11.95
CA ASN A 15 17.84 -2.63 -11.06
C ASN A 15 18.75 -3.85 -11.27
N ASP A 16 20.05 -3.60 -11.43
CA ASP A 16 21.08 -4.64 -11.58
C ASP A 16 21.77 -5.01 -10.25
N GLY A 17 21.78 -4.10 -9.28
CA GLY A 17 22.41 -4.27 -7.97
C GLY A 17 21.47 -4.69 -6.84
N PHE A 18 20.19 -4.92 -7.12
CA PHE A 18 19.24 -5.26 -6.06
C PHE A 18 19.40 -6.72 -5.61
N ALA A 19 19.56 -6.91 -4.30
CA ALA A 19 19.49 -8.21 -3.65
C ALA A 19 18.55 -8.14 -2.45
N TRP A 20 17.54 -9.02 -2.41
CA TRP A 20 16.71 -9.16 -1.23
C TRP A 20 17.52 -9.81 -0.10
N ILE A 21 17.50 -9.20 1.09
CA ILE A 21 18.21 -9.72 2.26
C ILE A 21 17.17 -10.09 3.33
N PRO A 22 16.87 -11.40 3.50
CA PRO A 22 15.99 -11.88 4.56
C PRO A 22 16.48 -11.42 5.93
N ARG A 23 15.58 -10.85 6.73
CA ARG A 23 15.91 -10.48 8.11
C ARG A 23 15.82 -11.72 8.99
N ARG A 24 16.67 -11.79 10.01
CA ARG A 24 16.61 -12.84 11.04
C ARG A 24 16.33 -12.20 12.39
N GLY A 25 15.57 -12.91 13.22
CA GLY A 25 15.14 -12.42 14.53
C GLY A 25 16.28 -12.28 15.57
N PRO A 26 15.92 -11.98 16.83
CA PRO A 26 14.55 -11.95 17.34
C PRO A 26 13.79 -10.71 16.86
N PHE A 27 12.55 -10.93 16.42
CA PHE A 27 11.64 -9.86 16.05
C PHE A 27 10.79 -9.47 17.26
N ARG A 28 10.42 -8.19 17.35
CA ARG A 28 9.59 -7.67 18.45
C ARG A 28 8.09 -7.92 18.23
N VAL A 29 7.64 -7.88 16.97
CA VAL A 29 6.22 -7.89 16.59
C VAL A 29 5.91 -9.10 15.71
N LEU A 30 6.70 -9.31 14.65
CA LEU A 30 6.48 -10.42 13.74
C LEU A 30 6.92 -11.75 14.34
N THR A 31 6.14 -12.80 14.12
CA THR A 31 6.62 -14.17 14.30
C THR A 31 7.65 -14.53 13.22
N PRO A 32 8.50 -15.56 13.42
CA PRO A 32 9.39 -16.05 12.37
C PRO A 32 8.65 -16.41 11.07
N ALA A 33 7.48 -17.03 11.17
CA ALA A 33 6.67 -17.40 10.00
C ALA A 33 6.14 -16.16 9.24
N GLN A 34 5.79 -15.09 9.95
CA GLN A 34 5.38 -13.82 9.34
C GLN A 34 6.54 -13.12 8.63
N ALA A 35 7.75 -13.18 9.18
CA ALA A 35 8.95 -12.66 8.51
C ALA A 35 9.29 -13.46 7.25
N GLU A 36 9.21 -14.79 7.31
CA GLU A 36 9.39 -15.67 6.15
C GLU A 36 8.31 -15.44 5.07
N GLN A 37 7.06 -15.17 5.49
CA GLN A 37 5.99 -14.79 4.57
C GLN A 37 6.30 -13.47 3.88
N PHE A 38 6.74 -12.45 4.63
CA PHE A 38 7.09 -11.16 4.04
C PHE A 38 8.23 -11.29 3.03
N ASP A 39 9.26 -12.09 3.32
CA ASP A 39 10.37 -12.36 2.40
C ASP A 39 9.93 -13.06 1.10
N ARG A 40 8.87 -13.87 1.16
CA ARG A 40 8.36 -14.66 0.02
C ARG A 40 7.30 -13.91 -0.79
N ASP A 41 6.35 -13.29 -0.10
CA ASP A 41 5.11 -12.76 -0.67
C ASP A 41 5.10 -11.23 -0.73
N GLY A 42 6.04 -10.55 -0.04
CA GLY A 42 6.14 -9.10 0.01
C GLY A 42 5.16 -8.41 0.97
N PHE A 43 4.35 -9.17 1.69
CA PHE A 43 3.39 -8.65 2.67
C PHE A 43 3.14 -9.64 3.81
N VAL A 44 2.58 -9.14 4.91
CA VAL A 44 2.07 -9.96 6.00
C VAL A 44 0.92 -9.25 6.72
N VAL A 45 0.00 -10.02 7.29
CA VAL A 45 -1.08 -9.48 8.14
C VAL A 45 -0.63 -9.53 9.60
N VAL A 46 -0.72 -8.39 10.28
CA VAL A 46 -0.55 -8.29 11.73
C VAL A 46 -1.90 -7.87 12.30
N PRO A 47 -2.65 -8.77 12.94
CA PRO A 47 -3.97 -8.44 13.48
C PRO A 47 -3.83 -7.51 14.70
N ASP A 48 -4.87 -6.72 14.93
CA ASP A 48 -5.06 -5.94 16.17
C ASP A 48 -3.89 -5.00 16.53
N VAL A 49 -3.22 -4.44 15.52
CA VAL A 49 -2.12 -3.46 15.71
C VAL A 49 -2.64 -2.13 16.27
N PHE A 50 -3.83 -1.73 15.83
CA PHE A 50 -4.50 -0.52 16.28
C PHE A 50 -5.76 -0.89 17.05
N SER A 51 -6.02 -0.14 18.10
CA SER A 51 -7.30 -0.18 18.81
C SER A 51 -8.42 0.39 17.92
N PRO A 52 -9.68 0.02 18.16
CA PRO A 52 -10.82 0.63 17.49
C PRO A 52 -10.88 2.16 17.65
N THR A 53 -10.38 2.69 18.79
CA THR A 53 -10.33 4.13 19.05
C THR A 53 -9.29 4.83 18.16
N GLU A 54 -8.08 4.29 18.06
CA GLU A 54 -7.04 4.84 17.18
C GLU A 54 -7.49 4.81 15.71
N ILE A 55 -8.19 3.75 15.29
CA ILE A 55 -8.78 3.69 13.94
C ILE A 55 -9.83 4.78 13.75
N ALA A 56 -10.73 4.97 14.72
CA ALA A 56 -11.78 5.99 14.62
C ALA A 56 -11.20 7.41 14.59
N GLU A 57 -10.14 7.70 15.35
CA GLU A 57 -9.45 8.99 15.33
C GLU A 57 -8.84 9.29 13.95
N VAL A 58 -8.10 8.32 13.38
CA VAL A 58 -7.51 8.47 12.05
C VAL A 58 -8.57 8.61 10.95
N LEU A 59 -9.66 7.85 11.03
CA LEU A 59 -10.77 7.97 10.08
C LEU A 59 -11.38 9.38 10.13
N ASN A 60 -11.64 9.93 11.31
CA ASN A 60 -12.19 11.27 11.43
C ASN A 60 -11.26 12.34 10.83
N GLU A 61 -9.94 12.22 11.06
CA GLU A 61 -8.97 13.16 10.47
C GLU A 61 -8.93 13.08 8.93
N ILE A 62 -9.03 11.86 8.38
CA ILE A 62 -9.09 11.64 6.93
C ILE A 62 -10.40 12.19 6.37
N ASP A 63 -11.53 11.91 7.00
CA ASP A 63 -12.86 12.38 6.58
C ASP A 63 -12.92 13.92 6.53
N GLU A 64 -12.33 14.61 7.51
CA GLU A 64 -12.22 16.07 7.51
C GLU A 64 -11.36 16.60 6.35
N ALA A 65 -10.23 15.95 6.08
CA ALA A 65 -9.36 16.31 4.97
C ALA A 65 -10.03 16.06 3.61
N GLU A 66 -10.70 14.92 3.45
CA GLU A 66 -11.47 14.58 2.25
C GLU A 66 -12.62 15.56 2.04
N ALA A 67 -13.38 15.91 3.08
CA ALA A 67 -14.45 16.90 2.99
C ALA A 67 -13.95 18.28 2.52
N ALA A 68 -12.76 18.69 2.96
CA ALA A 68 -12.14 19.95 2.51
C ALA A 68 -11.74 19.91 1.02
N VAL A 69 -11.17 18.78 0.56
CA VAL A 69 -10.81 18.59 -0.86
C VAL A 69 -12.06 18.52 -1.73
N GLU A 70 -13.06 17.77 -1.29
CA GLU A 70 -14.35 17.60 -1.96
C GLU A 70 -15.09 18.95 -2.07
N ALA A 71 -15.09 19.78 -1.03
CA ALA A 71 -15.65 21.13 -1.10
C ALA A 71 -14.94 22.01 -2.13
N MET A 72 -13.61 21.90 -2.22
CA MET A 72 -12.83 22.62 -3.23
C MET A 72 -13.10 22.10 -4.65
N LEU A 73 -13.20 20.79 -4.86
CA LEU A 73 -13.46 20.20 -6.18
C LEU A 73 -14.82 20.62 -6.74
N ARG A 74 -15.86 20.75 -5.91
CA ARG A 74 -17.18 21.22 -6.34
C ARG A 74 -17.19 22.66 -6.89
N ASP A 75 -16.19 23.46 -6.54
CA ASP A 75 -16.05 24.83 -7.04
C ASP A 75 -15.21 24.92 -8.34
N VAL A 76 -14.65 23.79 -8.82
CA VAL A 76 -13.88 23.71 -10.07
C VAL A 76 -14.79 23.33 -11.24
N ASP A 77 -14.54 23.90 -12.43
CA ASP A 77 -15.23 23.50 -13.66
C ASP A 77 -15.08 21.99 -13.91
N ASP A 78 -16.18 21.32 -14.26
CA ASP A 78 -16.28 19.85 -14.38
C ASP A 78 -15.97 19.07 -13.08
N GLU A 79 -15.96 19.75 -11.93
CA GLU A 79 -15.75 19.19 -10.58
C GLU A 79 -14.48 18.33 -10.44
N ARG A 80 -13.45 18.62 -11.26
CA ARG A 80 -12.26 17.77 -11.43
C ARG A 80 -10.97 18.57 -11.55
N LEU A 81 -9.94 18.11 -10.86
CA LEU A 81 -8.58 18.63 -10.94
C LEU A 81 -7.55 17.47 -11.08
N PHE A 82 -6.84 17.41 -12.21
CA PHE A 82 -5.95 16.30 -12.58
C PHE A 82 -6.65 14.93 -12.61
N ILE A 83 -6.30 14.05 -11.66
CA ILE A 83 -6.89 12.72 -11.46
C ILE A 83 -7.91 12.69 -10.32
N ALA A 84 -8.08 13.79 -9.58
CA ALA A 84 -9.06 13.91 -8.51
C ALA A 84 -10.36 14.51 -9.07
N GLU A 85 -11.49 13.91 -8.73
CA GLU A 85 -12.84 14.33 -9.11
C GLU A 85 -13.75 14.24 -7.89
N ALA A 86 -14.76 15.11 -7.81
CA ALA A 86 -15.76 15.04 -6.74
C ALA A 86 -16.60 13.76 -6.88
N GLY A 87 -16.85 13.04 -5.77
CA GLY A 87 -17.72 11.85 -5.74
C GLY A 87 -17.18 10.60 -5.07
#